data_AF-A0A7J6KSC4-F1
#
_entry.id   AF-A0A7J6KSC4-F1
#
_cell.length_a   1.000
_cell.length_b   1.000
_cell.length_c   1.000
_cell.angle_alpha   90.00
_cell.angle_beta   90.00
_cell.angle_gamma   90.00
#
_symmetry.space_group_name_H-M   'P 1'
#
loop_
_entity.id
_entity.type
_entity.pdbx_description
1 polymer ?
#
loop_
_entity_poly.entity_id
_entity_poly.type
_entity_poly.pdbx_seq_one_letter_code
_entity_poly.pdbx_strand_id
1 'polypeptide(L)'
;ASDYETYKKAARELDQSVSWIEKWKDTDDGVGYSSLCIKSHGEELRSAKSLEHKLALLRQILVTGFAGIGTDEYLFSKSFLGTKKCITEFYELVADTIDELTAHLKTEDSKKNDSIEKHLYSEFLNDIMLTFGQPALCLSGGGMMALMHFGIVETMIEQGCLPKVICGTSGGSVVAAYLCTHTDEELPSIVKPEVVQPKWTPGNDSWWTCIRRFFRTGYMFDPTPWHDLLAEWLGDRDITFLEAFQRTNRVLVLTCSSNSSTGGEPLLLHYRSAPNVLIRSAVLCSSAMPYLLPPQPLLIKDPETGEISQYTGGGAFASDNSYFMDGSLQADTPQQGLGEMFHAHVFITSQVNPHIIPFFFWNKGEAGRPLNFWREWRGGFLLSSLEVFLKEDLRKNARLVSELELLPQHYSADWSRLFLQTFDGNITVTPPTLKLW
;
A
#
# COMPACT_ATOMS: atom_id res chain seq x y z
N ALA A 1 -1.37 -20.33 15.26
CA ALA A 1 -2.58 -20.51 14.44
C ALA A 1 -2.14 -20.66 12.99
N SER A 2 -2.73 -21.60 12.24
CA SER A 2 -2.42 -21.89 10.84
C SER A 2 -3.28 -21.10 9.84
N ASP A 3 -4.44 -20.63 10.29
CA ASP A 3 -5.43 -19.90 9.51
C ASP A 3 -6.03 -18.75 10.35
N TYR A 4 -6.71 -17.83 9.69
CA TYR A 4 -7.28 -16.64 10.32
C TYR A 4 -8.35 -16.98 11.38
N GLU A 5 -9.19 -17.99 11.14
CA GLU A 5 -10.26 -18.35 12.10
C GLU A 5 -9.69 -18.93 13.40
N THR A 6 -8.68 -19.78 13.30
CA THR A 6 -7.92 -20.30 14.44
C THR A 6 -7.21 -19.16 15.17
N TYR A 7 -6.64 -18.19 14.44
CA TYR A 7 -6.02 -17.00 15.03
C TYR A 7 -7.05 -16.17 15.79
N LYS A 8 -8.19 -15.87 15.15
CA LYS A 8 -9.29 -15.09 15.72
C LYS A 8 -9.84 -15.71 16.99
N LYS A 9 -10.02 -17.04 17.00
CA LYS A 9 -10.44 -17.77 18.21
C LYS A 9 -9.40 -17.67 19.32
N ALA A 10 -8.12 -17.94 19.02
CA ALA A 10 -7.05 -17.86 20.01
C ALA A 10 -6.84 -16.44 20.55
N ALA A 11 -6.90 -15.42 19.67
CA ALA A 11 -6.78 -14.02 20.05
C ALA A 11 -7.93 -13.59 20.97
N ARG A 12 -9.16 -14.03 20.69
CA ARG A 12 -10.32 -13.79 21.56
C ARG A 12 -10.16 -14.48 22.92
N GLU A 13 -9.69 -15.73 22.95
CA GLU A 13 -9.41 -16.44 24.21
C GLU A 13 -8.30 -15.74 25.02
N LEU A 14 -7.26 -15.22 24.36
CA LEU A 14 -6.20 -14.44 24.99
C LEU A 14 -6.72 -13.12 25.56
N ASP A 15 -7.49 -12.35 24.79
CA ASP A 15 -8.12 -11.11 25.26
C ASP A 15 -8.97 -11.36 26.51
N GLN A 16 -9.76 -12.44 26.51
CA GLN A 16 -10.60 -12.84 27.65
C GLN A 16 -9.77 -13.30 28.87
N SER A 17 -8.64 -13.97 28.63
CA SER A 17 -7.74 -14.42 29.71
C SER A 17 -7.07 -13.25 30.44
N VAL A 18 -6.91 -12.11 29.75
CA VAL A 18 -6.26 -10.91 30.27
C VAL A 18 -7.32 -9.90 30.71
N SER A 19 -7.70 -9.97 32.00
CA SER A 19 -8.84 -9.21 32.57
C SER A 19 -8.88 -7.70 32.31
N TRP A 20 -7.76 -7.03 32.05
CA TRP A 20 -7.73 -5.60 31.76
C TRP A 20 -8.08 -5.28 30.30
N ILE A 21 -7.85 -6.20 29.36
CA ILE A 21 -8.12 -5.97 27.93
C ILE A 21 -9.62 -5.88 27.69
N GLU A 22 -10.40 -6.84 28.18
CA GLU A 22 -11.87 -6.79 28.06
C GLU A 22 -12.45 -5.56 28.76
N LYS A 23 -11.99 -5.25 29.98
CA LYS A 23 -12.38 -4.02 30.67
C LYS A 23 -12.05 -2.77 29.86
N TRP A 24 -10.88 -2.75 29.20
CA TRP A 24 -10.49 -1.65 28.34
C TRP A 24 -11.36 -1.58 27.07
N LYS A 25 -11.79 -2.70 26.49
CA LYS A 25 -12.73 -2.69 25.34
C LYS A 25 -14.11 -2.16 25.71
N ASP A 26 -14.53 -2.42 26.96
CA ASP A 26 -15.82 -1.99 27.52
C ASP A 26 -15.84 -0.51 27.94
N THR A 27 -14.68 0.09 28.24
CA THR A 27 -14.62 1.50 28.61
C THR A 27 -14.62 2.40 27.37
N ASP A 28 -15.45 3.43 27.41
CA ASP A 28 -15.51 4.45 26.35
C ASP A 28 -14.40 5.49 26.43
N ASP A 29 -13.64 5.49 27.53
CA ASP A 29 -12.51 6.38 27.72
C ASP A 29 -11.29 5.86 26.95
N GLY A 30 -10.67 6.76 26.18
CA GLY A 30 -9.46 6.45 25.44
C GLY A 30 -8.78 7.70 24.89
N VAL A 31 -7.48 7.56 24.64
CA VAL A 31 -6.70 8.57 23.93
C VAL A 31 -6.82 8.29 22.45
N GLY A 32 -6.91 9.35 21.64
CA GLY A 32 -6.89 9.25 20.18
C GLY A 32 -8.26 9.12 19.53
N TYR A 33 -9.38 9.04 20.28
CA TYR A 33 -10.72 9.13 19.70
C TYR A 33 -11.74 9.78 20.65
N SER A 34 -12.87 10.25 20.10
CA SER A 34 -13.98 10.85 20.84
C SER A 34 -15.19 9.93 20.89
N SER A 35 -15.36 9.22 22.00
CA SER A 35 -16.54 8.37 22.23
C SER A 35 -17.85 9.16 22.28
N LEU A 36 -17.82 10.41 22.75
CA LEU A 36 -18.98 11.29 22.75
C LEU A 36 -19.47 11.58 21.32
N CYS A 37 -18.54 11.89 20.41
CA CYS A 37 -18.86 12.14 19.01
C CYS A 37 -19.48 10.90 18.35
N ILE A 38 -18.88 9.72 18.58
CA ILE A 38 -19.36 8.44 18.07
C ILE A 38 -20.79 8.15 18.55
N LYS A 39 -21.05 8.29 19.84
CA LYS A 39 -22.36 8.01 20.43
C LYS A 39 -23.43 8.99 19.95
N SER A 40 -23.14 10.29 19.94
CA SER A 40 -24.09 11.32 19.48
C SER A 40 -24.52 11.07 18.03
N HIS A 41 -23.55 10.88 17.12
CA HIS A 41 -23.86 10.65 15.71
C HIS A 41 -24.51 9.27 15.48
N GLY A 42 -24.16 8.27 16.29
CA GLY A 42 -24.81 6.96 16.26
C GLY A 42 -26.27 7.02 16.69
N GLU A 43 -26.59 7.76 17.75
CA GLU A 43 -27.98 7.97 18.20
C GLU A 43 -28.79 8.78 17.17
N GLU A 44 -28.20 9.84 16.61
CA GLU A 44 -28.81 10.63 15.55
C GLU A 44 -29.12 9.76 14.32
N LEU A 45 -28.17 8.93 13.89
CA LEU A 45 -28.34 8.02 12.74
C LEU A 45 -29.45 7.00 12.99
N ARG A 46 -29.53 6.42 14.21
CA ARG A 46 -30.64 5.52 14.59
C ARG A 46 -32.00 6.23 14.62
N SER A 47 -32.03 7.50 14.98
CA SER A 47 -33.25 8.29 15.07
C SER A 47 -33.73 8.83 13.71
N ALA A 48 -32.85 8.86 12.71
CA ALA A 48 -33.12 9.43 11.40
C ALA A 48 -34.10 8.57 10.59
N LYS A 49 -35.26 9.16 10.26
CA LYS A 49 -36.34 8.47 9.51
C LYS A 49 -36.35 8.78 8.01
N SER A 50 -35.91 9.97 7.60
CA SER A 50 -35.90 10.36 6.19
C SER A 50 -34.59 9.97 5.52
N LEU A 51 -34.67 9.61 4.23
CA LEU A 51 -33.52 9.33 3.39
C LEU A 51 -32.51 10.50 3.42
N GLU A 52 -32.99 11.71 3.17
CA GLU A 52 -32.16 12.93 3.14
C GLU A 52 -31.38 13.14 4.45
N HIS A 53 -32.02 12.88 5.61
CA HIS A 53 -31.38 13.04 6.90
C HIS A 53 -30.31 11.96 7.13
N LYS A 54 -30.61 10.69 6.78
CA LYS A 54 -29.61 9.61 6.83
C LYS A 54 -28.40 9.93 5.94
N LEU A 55 -28.63 10.39 4.70
CA LEU A 55 -27.54 10.76 3.78
C LEU A 55 -26.72 11.95 4.29
N ALA A 56 -27.37 12.96 4.89
CA ALA A 56 -26.67 14.10 5.47
C ALA A 56 -25.78 13.71 6.65
N LEU A 57 -26.26 12.83 7.54
CA LEU A 57 -25.46 12.30 8.66
C LEU A 57 -24.31 11.42 8.17
N LEU A 58 -24.57 10.53 7.20
CA LEU A 58 -23.53 9.68 6.63
C LEU A 58 -22.42 10.50 5.96
N ARG A 59 -22.73 11.64 5.31
CA ARG A 59 -21.72 12.56 4.77
C ARG A 59 -20.81 13.15 5.86
N GLN A 60 -21.33 13.37 7.06
CA GLN A 60 -20.54 13.88 8.18
C GLN A 60 -19.67 12.79 8.81
N ILE A 61 -20.16 11.54 8.82
CA ILE A 61 -19.49 10.39 9.42
C ILE A 61 -18.42 9.80 8.50
N LEU A 62 -18.69 9.69 7.20
CA LEU A 62 -17.82 9.07 6.20
C LEU A 62 -16.77 10.04 5.70
N VAL A 63 -15.93 10.46 6.64
CA VAL A 63 -14.71 11.24 6.42
C VAL A 63 -13.54 10.53 7.08
N THR A 64 -12.34 10.68 6.52
CA THR A 64 -11.15 10.08 7.11
C THR A 64 -10.84 10.65 8.48
N GLY A 65 -10.56 9.75 9.44
CA GLY A 65 -10.26 10.14 10.82
C GLY A 65 -11.48 10.65 11.60
N PHE A 66 -12.70 10.31 11.19
CA PHE A 66 -13.91 10.69 11.95
C PHE A 66 -13.77 10.37 13.43
N ALA A 67 -14.07 11.35 14.28
CA ALA A 67 -13.92 11.27 15.74
C ALA A 67 -12.50 10.86 16.22
N GLY A 68 -11.47 10.99 15.39
CA GLY A 68 -10.09 10.55 15.67
C GLY A 68 -9.83 9.07 15.42
N ILE A 69 -10.83 8.29 14.98
CA ILE A 69 -10.67 6.86 14.78
C ILE A 69 -9.63 6.60 13.68
N GLY A 70 -8.61 5.79 14.00
CA GLY A 70 -7.54 5.47 13.06
C GLY A 70 -6.38 6.46 13.02
N THR A 71 -6.43 7.56 13.79
CA THR A 71 -5.34 8.55 13.85
C THR A 71 -4.22 8.17 14.81
N ASP A 72 -4.53 7.42 15.87
CA ASP A 72 -3.54 6.91 16.83
C ASP A 72 -3.49 5.38 16.79
N GLU A 73 -2.36 4.83 16.33
CA GLU A 73 -2.11 3.38 16.29
C GLU A 73 -2.20 2.73 17.68
N TYR A 74 -1.97 3.50 18.75
CA TYR A 74 -2.04 3.03 20.13
C TYR A 74 -3.39 2.41 20.49
N LEU A 75 -4.46 2.88 19.86
CA LEU A 75 -5.79 2.32 20.04
C LEU A 75 -5.83 0.83 19.66
N PHE A 76 -5.11 0.43 18.61
CA PHE A 76 -5.09 -0.94 18.10
C PHE A 76 -4.00 -1.80 18.76
N SER A 77 -3.05 -1.20 19.49
CA SER A 77 -1.99 -1.93 20.19
C SER A 77 -2.41 -2.48 21.56
N LYS A 78 -3.68 -2.33 21.96
CA LYS A 78 -4.18 -2.74 23.29
C LYS A 78 -4.82 -4.11 23.35
N SER A 79 -5.14 -4.70 22.21
CA SER A 79 -5.82 -5.98 22.13
C SER A 79 -5.18 -6.88 21.07
N PHE A 80 -5.33 -8.19 21.25
CA PHE A 80 -4.96 -9.18 20.24
C PHE A 80 -5.96 -9.18 19.07
N LEU A 81 -7.24 -8.84 19.30
CA LEU A 81 -8.26 -8.79 18.27
C LEU A 81 -9.23 -7.61 18.46
N GLY A 82 -9.30 -6.76 17.44
CA GLY A 82 -10.23 -5.63 17.39
C GLY A 82 -9.82 -4.48 18.31
N THR A 83 -10.79 -3.63 18.65
CA THR A 83 -10.60 -2.42 19.45
C THR A 83 -11.76 -2.24 20.44
N LYS A 84 -12.03 -1.00 20.84
CA LYS A 84 -13.18 -0.59 21.65
C LYS A 84 -14.51 -1.05 21.04
N LYS A 85 -15.43 -1.52 21.88
CA LYS A 85 -16.75 -1.99 21.45
C LYS A 85 -17.57 -0.88 20.81
N CYS A 86 -17.58 0.32 21.39
CA CYS A 86 -18.32 1.46 20.87
C CYS A 86 -17.90 1.87 19.44
N ILE A 87 -16.62 1.70 19.09
CA ILE A 87 -16.13 1.95 17.71
C ILE A 87 -16.65 0.87 16.77
N THR A 88 -16.60 -0.40 17.19
CA THR A 88 -17.04 -1.54 16.38
C THR A 88 -18.54 -1.46 16.11
N GLU A 89 -19.35 -1.26 17.16
CA GLU A 89 -20.80 -1.09 17.08
C GLU A 89 -21.22 0.11 16.22
N PHE A 90 -20.42 1.18 16.23
CA PHE A 90 -20.68 2.35 15.40
C PHE A 90 -20.43 2.08 13.91
N TYR A 91 -19.32 1.43 13.55
CA TYR A 91 -19.08 1.07 12.14
C TYR A 91 -20.07 0.01 11.64
N GLU A 92 -20.47 -0.94 12.48
CA GLU A 92 -21.55 -1.88 12.17
C GLU A 92 -22.86 -1.14 11.89
N LEU A 93 -23.25 -0.18 12.73
CA LEU A 93 -24.42 0.68 12.50
C LEU A 93 -24.33 1.46 11.17
N VAL A 94 -23.17 2.01 10.85
CA VAL A 94 -22.95 2.76 9.60
C VAL A 94 -23.08 1.83 8.39
N ALA A 95 -22.46 0.65 8.44
CA ALA A 95 -22.56 -0.35 7.38
C ALA A 95 -24.00 -0.84 7.18
N ASP A 96 -24.69 -1.20 8.27
CA ASP A 96 -26.09 -1.62 8.26
C ASP A 96 -26.99 -0.54 7.63
N THR A 97 -26.72 0.74 7.94
CA THR A 97 -27.48 1.86 7.36
C THR A 97 -27.24 1.98 5.85
N ILE A 98 -26.00 1.80 5.38
CA ILE A 98 -25.69 1.84 3.94
C ILE A 98 -26.37 0.67 3.21
N ASP A 99 -26.36 -0.52 3.81
CA ASP A 99 -27.01 -1.71 3.25
C ASP A 99 -28.53 -1.56 3.21
N GLU A 100 -29.15 -1.02 4.26
CA GLU A 100 -30.57 -0.68 4.30
C GLU A 100 -30.95 0.28 3.16
N LEU A 101 -30.17 1.36 2.97
CA LEU A 101 -30.38 2.33 1.91
C LEU A 101 -30.23 1.71 0.52
N THR A 102 -29.21 0.87 0.33
CA THR A 102 -28.97 0.16 -0.93
C THR A 102 -30.12 -0.80 -1.25
N ALA A 103 -30.63 -1.53 -0.25
CA ALA A 103 -31.74 -2.45 -0.42
C ALA A 103 -33.07 -1.73 -0.73
N HIS A 104 -33.31 -0.57 -0.10
CA HIS A 104 -34.48 0.27 -0.38
C HIS A 104 -34.52 0.70 -1.86
N LEU A 105 -33.39 1.15 -2.41
CA LEU A 105 -33.29 1.60 -3.80
C LEU A 105 -33.37 0.47 -4.84
N LYS A 106 -33.05 -0.78 -4.46
CA LYS A 106 -33.19 -1.95 -5.34
C LYS A 106 -34.61 -2.49 -5.41
N THR A 107 -35.43 -2.22 -4.41
CA THR A 107 -36.79 -2.79 -4.29
C THR A 107 -37.89 -1.91 -4.90
N GLU A 108 -37.66 -0.61 -5.06
CA GLU A 108 -38.67 0.35 -5.54
C GLU A 108 -38.68 0.60 -7.07
N ASP A 109 -38.64 -0.44 -7.91
CA ASP A 109 -38.52 -0.32 -9.38
C ASP A 109 -39.77 0.25 -10.14
N SER A 110 -40.57 1.17 -9.57
CA SER A 110 -41.87 1.54 -10.19
C SER A 110 -42.44 2.95 -9.98
N LYS A 111 -41.74 3.95 -9.40
CA LYS A 111 -42.32 5.30 -9.19
C LYS A 111 -41.41 6.45 -9.64
N LYS A 112 -42.02 7.58 -10.01
CA LYS A 112 -41.30 8.82 -10.42
C LYS A 112 -40.39 9.41 -9.32
N ASN A 113 -40.68 9.15 -8.04
CA ASN A 113 -39.80 9.57 -6.93
C ASN A 113 -38.52 8.73 -6.84
N ASP A 114 -38.57 7.48 -7.30
CA ASP A 114 -37.44 6.55 -7.29
C ASP A 114 -36.27 7.06 -8.16
N SER A 115 -36.57 7.80 -9.26
CA SER A 115 -35.51 8.41 -10.07
C SER A 115 -34.74 9.54 -9.36
N ILE A 116 -35.40 10.28 -8.46
CA ILE A 116 -34.77 11.37 -7.71
C ILE A 116 -33.94 10.79 -6.56
N GLU A 117 -34.48 9.80 -5.85
CA GLU A 117 -33.79 9.14 -4.74
C GLU A 117 -32.57 8.34 -5.21
N LYS A 118 -32.69 7.61 -6.33
CA LYS A 118 -31.56 6.95 -6.99
C LYS A 118 -30.48 7.95 -7.42
N HIS A 119 -30.89 9.12 -7.93
CA HIS A 119 -29.94 10.16 -8.30
C HIS A 119 -29.22 10.74 -7.08
N LEU A 120 -29.96 11.12 -6.04
CA LEU A 120 -29.40 11.67 -4.79
C LEU A 120 -28.44 10.67 -4.12
N TYR A 121 -28.78 9.38 -4.14
CA TYR A 121 -27.92 8.33 -3.63
C TYR A 121 -26.66 8.14 -4.48
N SER A 122 -26.79 8.19 -5.81
CA SER A 122 -25.64 8.11 -6.70
C SER A 122 -24.69 9.30 -6.51
N GLU A 123 -25.22 10.51 -6.33
CA GLU A 123 -24.41 11.70 -5.99
C GLU A 123 -23.73 11.51 -4.64
N PHE A 124 -24.46 11.05 -3.63
CA PHE A 124 -23.92 10.73 -2.32
C PHE A 124 -22.77 9.70 -2.37
N LEU A 125 -22.90 8.63 -3.15
CA LEU A 125 -21.84 7.64 -3.32
C LEU A 125 -20.60 8.25 -3.98
N ASN A 126 -20.80 9.10 -5.00
CA ASN A 126 -19.70 9.82 -5.63
C ASN A 126 -19.01 10.76 -4.63
N ASP A 127 -19.77 11.53 -3.85
CA ASP A 127 -19.24 12.42 -2.81
C ASP A 127 -18.39 11.65 -1.79
N ILE A 128 -18.90 10.52 -1.28
CA ILE A 128 -18.19 9.70 -0.28
C ILE A 128 -16.92 9.10 -0.86
N MET A 129 -16.95 8.68 -2.12
CA MET A 129 -15.74 8.17 -2.77
C MET A 129 -14.65 9.23 -2.93
N LEU A 130 -15.00 10.51 -2.88
CA LEU A 130 -14.05 11.61 -2.84
C LEU A 130 -13.59 11.94 -1.41
N THR A 131 -14.50 11.91 -0.41
CA THR A 131 -14.20 12.32 0.98
C THR A 131 -13.63 11.20 1.85
N PHE A 132 -14.30 10.05 1.90
CA PHE A 132 -13.84 8.88 2.64
C PHE A 132 -12.71 8.17 1.90
N GLY A 133 -12.78 8.22 0.56
CA GLY A 133 -11.80 7.62 -0.32
C GLY A 133 -11.87 6.11 -0.36
N GLN A 134 -10.83 5.52 -0.94
CA GLN A 134 -10.69 4.08 -1.06
C GLN A 134 -9.36 3.59 -0.46
N PRO A 135 -9.28 2.31 -0.04
CA PRO A 135 -8.01 1.73 0.36
C PRO A 135 -7.09 1.55 -0.85
N ALA A 136 -5.79 1.72 -0.61
CA ALA A 136 -4.74 1.40 -1.57
C ALA A 136 -3.72 0.45 -0.92
N LEU A 137 -3.33 -0.60 -1.65
CA LEU A 137 -2.26 -1.51 -1.26
C LEU A 137 -0.94 -0.99 -1.84
N CYS A 138 0.01 -0.65 -0.99
CA CYS A 138 1.34 -0.16 -1.36
C CYS A 138 2.38 -1.26 -1.11
N LEU A 139 2.92 -1.85 -2.18
CA LEU A 139 3.95 -2.87 -2.13
C LEU A 139 5.32 -2.24 -2.31
N SER A 140 6.09 -2.20 -1.22
CA SER A 140 7.37 -1.53 -1.22
C SER A 140 8.47 -2.28 -1.97
N GLY A 141 9.57 -1.57 -2.24
CA GLY A 141 10.82 -2.17 -2.70
C GLY A 141 11.43 -3.15 -1.71
N GLY A 142 12.41 -3.91 -2.18
CA GLY A 142 13.15 -4.87 -1.35
C GLY A 142 13.83 -6.00 -2.10
N GLY A 143 13.89 -5.93 -3.44
CA GLY A 143 14.51 -6.95 -4.28
C GLY A 143 13.91 -8.34 -4.02
N MET A 144 14.73 -9.29 -3.61
CA MET A 144 14.31 -10.67 -3.31
C MET A 144 13.29 -10.77 -2.15
N MET A 145 13.29 -9.81 -1.22
CA MET A 145 12.33 -9.78 -0.11
C MET A 145 10.89 -9.45 -0.56
N ALA A 146 10.70 -9.01 -1.81
CA ALA A 146 9.38 -8.79 -2.40
C ALA A 146 8.52 -10.06 -2.45
N LEU A 147 9.13 -11.25 -2.38
CA LEU A 147 8.38 -12.51 -2.26
C LEU A 147 7.47 -12.57 -1.02
N MET A 148 7.78 -11.81 0.03
CA MET A 148 6.94 -11.77 1.23
C MET A 148 5.61 -11.06 0.99
N HIS A 149 5.52 -10.20 -0.03
CA HIS A 149 4.27 -9.56 -0.42
C HIS A 149 3.20 -10.58 -0.82
N PHE A 150 3.60 -11.71 -1.42
CA PHE A 150 2.67 -12.77 -1.82
C PHE A 150 1.89 -13.35 -0.64
N GLY A 151 2.50 -13.53 0.52
CA GLY A 151 1.79 -14.05 1.70
C GLY A 151 0.74 -13.07 2.24
N ILE A 152 1.02 -11.77 2.17
CA ILE A 152 0.06 -10.73 2.57
C ILE A 152 -1.10 -10.70 1.57
N VAL A 153 -0.79 -10.75 0.28
CA VAL A 153 -1.80 -10.70 -0.77
C VAL A 153 -2.66 -11.97 -0.80
N GLU A 154 -2.07 -13.14 -0.62
CA GLU A 154 -2.78 -14.41 -0.45
C GLU A 154 -3.81 -14.29 0.68
N THR A 155 -3.38 -13.81 1.85
CA THR A 155 -4.28 -13.58 3.00
C THR A 155 -5.39 -12.58 2.66
N MET A 156 -5.09 -11.48 1.97
CA MET A 156 -6.09 -10.49 1.58
C MET A 156 -7.11 -11.04 0.57
N ILE A 157 -6.67 -11.90 -0.36
CA ILE A 157 -7.55 -12.58 -1.31
C ILE A 157 -8.46 -13.56 -0.58
N GLU A 158 -7.91 -14.39 0.31
CA GLU A 158 -8.68 -15.34 1.11
C GLU A 158 -9.75 -14.67 1.97
N GLN A 159 -9.45 -13.48 2.51
CA GLN A 159 -10.39 -12.69 3.31
C GLN A 159 -11.28 -11.75 2.47
N GLY A 160 -11.13 -11.73 1.14
CA GLY A 160 -11.92 -10.88 0.25
C GLY A 160 -11.73 -9.38 0.47
N CYS A 161 -10.56 -8.95 0.97
CA CYS A 161 -10.27 -7.57 1.35
C CYS A 161 -9.16 -6.91 0.52
N LEU A 162 -8.77 -7.52 -0.61
CA LEU A 162 -7.77 -6.96 -1.52
C LEU A 162 -8.26 -5.61 -2.11
N PRO A 163 -7.52 -4.50 -1.91
CA PRO A 163 -7.89 -3.21 -2.48
C PRO A 163 -7.84 -3.17 -4.01
N LYS A 164 -8.68 -2.33 -4.62
CA LYS A 164 -8.69 -2.13 -6.08
C LYS A 164 -7.51 -1.31 -6.58
N VAL A 165 -6.98 -0.40 -5.76
CA VAL A 165 -5.81 0.42 -6.08
C VAL A 165 -4.58 -0.29 -5.52
N ILE A 166 -3.69 -0.73 -6.40
CA ILE A 166 -2.47 -1.45 -6.05
C ILE A 166 -1.28 -0.67 -6.61
N CYS A 167 -0.44 -0.18 -5.71
CA CYS A 167 0.79 0.52 -6.01
C CYS A 167 1.99 -0.39 -5.74
N GLY A 168 2.97 -0.39 -6.64
CA GLY A 168 4.20 -1.16 -6.47
C GLY A 168 5.44 -0.38 -6.89
N THR A 169 6.51 -0.56 -6.12
CA THR A 169 7.82 0.06 -6.38
C THR A 169 8.90 -1.01 -6.40
N SER A 170 9.83 -0.95 -7.36
CA SER A 170 10.96 -1.91 -7.46
C SER A 170 10.47 -3.36 -7.43
N GLY A 171 11.01 -4.23 -6.56
CA GLY A 171 10.51 -5.61 -6.39
C GLY A 171 8.98 -5.71 -6.14
N GLY A 172 8.38 -4.73 -5.45
CA GLY A 172 6.93 -4.65 -5.25
C GLY A 172 6.14 -4.36 -6.53
N SER A 173 6.76 -3.70 -7.52
CA SER A 173 6.15 -3.46 -8.84
C SER A 173 5.89 -4.76 -9.61
N VAL A 174 6.78 -5.77 -9.47
CA VAL A 174 6.60 -7.09 -10.07
C VAL A 174 5.36 -7.77 -9.49
N VAL A 175 5.21 -7.72 -8.16
CA VAL A 175 4.06 -8.31 -7.47
C VAL A 175 2.78 -7.57 -7.83
N ALA A 176 2.78 -6.23 -7.80
CA ALA A 176 1.63 -5.42 -8.19
C ALA A 176 1.19 -5.70 -9.64
N ALA A 177 2.14 -5.76 -10.58
CA ALA A 177 1.87 -6.09 -11.97
C ALA A 177 1.31 -7.51 -12.13
N TYR A 178 1.87 -8.48 -11.40
CA TYR A 178 1.36 -9.85 -11.40
C TYR A 178 -0.09 -9.91 -10.94
N LEU A 179 -0.43 -9.18 -9.88
CA LEU A 179 -1.81 -9.11 -9.41
C LEU A 179 -2.71 -8.48 -10.48
N CYS A 180 -2.44 -7.24 -10.87
CA CYS A 180 -3.32 -6.45 -11.74
C CYS A 180 -3.48 -6.97 -13.17
N THR A 181 -2.70 -7.97 -13.59
CA THR A 181 -2.83 -8.62 -14.92
C THR A 181 -3.64 -9.91 -14.91
N HIS A 182 -3.85 -10.52 -13.74
CA HIS A 182 -4.65 -11.73 -13.57
C HIS A 182 -6.00 -11.40 -12.95
N THR A 183 -7.04 -12.14 -13.31
CA THR A 183 -8.42 -11.96 -12.82
C THR A 183 -8.62 -12.50 -11.41
N ASP A 184 -9.69 -12.08 -10.71
CA ASP A 184 -9.98 -12.53 -9.34
C ASP A 184 -10.19 -14.05 -9.23
N GLU A 185 -10.60 -14.70 -10.33
CA GLU A 185 -10.76 -16.15 -10.42
C GLU A 185 -9.42 -16.89 -10.55
N GLU A 186 -8.44 -16.29 -11.22
CA GLU A 186 -7.11 -16.85 -11.43
C GLU A 186 -6.23 -16.70 -10.18
N LEU A 187 -6.33 -15.56 -9.49
CA LEU A 187 -5.48 -15.15 -8.38
C LEU A 187 -5.28 -16.21 -7.26
N PRO A 188 -6.33 -16.86 -6.71
CA PRO A 188 -6.17 -17.83 -5.62
C PRO A 188 -5.29 -19.04 -5.97
N SER A 189 -5.19 -19.38 -7.26
CA SER A 189 -4.40 -20.53 -7.72
C SER A 189 -2.93 -20.17 -7.98
N ILE A 190 -2.66 -18.91 -8.31
CA ILE A 190 -1.36 -18.47 -8.83
C ILE A 190 -0.50 -17.71 -7.80
N VAL A 191 -1.12 -17.09 -6.79
CA VAL A 191 -0.43 -16.29 -5.75
C VAL A 191 0.25 -17.16 -4.69
N LYS A 192 -0.07 -18.46 -4.66
CA LYS A 192 0.46 -19.40 -3.67
C LYS A 192 1.99 -19.43 -3.68
N PRO A 193 2.67 -19.32 -2.51
CA PRO A 193 4.12 -19.34 -2.43
C PRO A 193 4.78 -20.53 -3.14
N GLU A 194 4.14 -21.70 -3.09
CA GLU A 194 4.58 -22.93 -3.75
C GLU A 194 4.66 -22.82 -5.28
N VAL A 195 3.84 -21.96 -5.89
CA VAL A 195 3.78 -21.73 -7.33
C VAL A 195 4.72 -20.60 -7.73
N VAL A 196 4.82 -19.58 -6.90
CA VAL A 196 5.56 -18.34 -7.17
C VAL A 196 7.05 -18.51 -6.92
N GLN A 197 7.43 -19.15 -5.81
CA GLN A 197 8.83 -19.28 -5.38
C GLN A 197 9.72 -20.00 -6.41
N PRO A 198 9.30 -21.12 -7.04
CA PRO A 198 10.13 -21.78 -8.05
C PRO A 198 10.31 -20.94 -9.32
N LYS A 199 9.35 -20.06 -9.62
CA LYS A 199 9.39 -19.18 -10.78
C LYS A 199 10.23 -17.92 -10.52
N TRP A 200 10.35 -17.48 -9.27
CA TRP A 200 11.14 -16.30 -8.90
C TRP A 200 12.64 -16.63 -8.85
N THR A 201 13.21 -16.89 -10.03
CA THR A 201 14.66 -17.12 -10.18
C THR A 201 15.26 -16.19 -11.24
N PRO A 202 15.16 -14.86 -11.06
CA PRO A 202 15.79 -13.93 -11.98
C PRO A 202 17.31 -13.99 -11.83
N GLY A 203 17.99 -14.53 -12.85
CA GLY A 203 19.45 -14.54 -12.97
C GLY A 203 20.17 -15.28 -11.83
N ASN A 204 20.39 -16.58 -11.99
CA ASN A 204 21.08 -17.43 -11.01
C ASN A 204 22.62 -17.27 -11.04
N ASP A 205 23.10 -16.05 -11.32
CA ASP A 205 24.51 -15.74 -11.44
C ASP A 205 25.22 -15.89 -10.09
N SER A 206 26.40 -16.49 -10.08
CA SER A 206 27.24 -16.52 -8.89
C SER A 206 27.60 -15.09 -8.46
N TRP A 207 27.67 -14.84 -7.15
CA TRP A 207 28.14 -13.56 -6.59
C TRP A 207 29.45 -13.07 -7.22
N TRP A 208 30.38 -13.98 -7.55
CA TRP A 208 31.63 -13.64 -8.24
C TRP A 208 31.42 -13.10 -9.66
N THR A 209 30.43 -13.64 -10.38
CA THR A 209 30.01 -13.14 -11.70
C THR A 209 29.44 -11.73 -11.58
N CYS A 210 28.57 -11.50 -10.60
CA CYS A 210 27.98 -10.17 -10.34
C CYS A 210 29.06 -9.13 -10.01
N ILE A 211 30.01 -9.47 -9.12
CA ILE A 211 31.13 -8.58 -8.78
C ILE A 211 32.01 -8.29 -10.00
N ARG A 212 32.36 -9.32 -10.79
CA ARG A 212 33.16 -9.15 -12.00
C ARG A 212 32.44 -8.31 -13.06
N ARG A 213 31.11 -8.47 -13.19
CA ARG A 213 30.27 -7.67 -14.08
C ARG A 213 30.23 -6.22 -13.61
N PHE A 214 30.10 -5.99 -12.31
CA PHE A 214 30.12 -4.65 -11.71
C PHE A 214 31.41 -3.90 -12.05
N PHE A 215 32.58 -4.53 -11.88
CA PHE A 215 33.86 -3.89 -12.24
C PHE A 215 34.05 -3.67 -13.75
N ARG A 216 33.33 -4.39 -14.62
CA ARG A 216 33.43 -4.26 -16.08
C ARG A 216 32.42 -3.28 -16.69
N THR A 217 31.21 -3.27 -16.17
CA THR A 217 30.06 -2.60 -16.78
C THR A 217 29.47 -1.51 -15.88
N GLY A 218 29.83 -1.48 -14.60
CA GLY A 218 29.22 -0.61 -13.58
C GLY A 218 27.95 -1.18 -12.93
N TYR A 219 27.45 -2.33 -13.41
CA TYR A 219 26.18 -2.93 -12.95
C TYR A 219 26.36 -4.39 -12.51
N MET A 220 25.63 -4.80 -11.48
CA MET A 220 25.71 -6.17 -10.92
C MET A 220 24.92 -7.20 -11.73
N PHE A 221 23.73 -6.84 -12.23
CA PHE A 221 22.80 -7.76 -12.87
C PHE A 221 22.60 -7.45 -14.36
N ASP A 222 22.27 -8.49 -15.12
CA ASP A 222 21.83 -8.38 -16.51
C ASP A 222 20.30 -8.22 -16.53
N PRO A 223 19.73 -7.27 -17.30
CA PRO A 223 18.28 -7.13 -17.44
C PRO A 223 17.62 -8.28 -18.21
N THR A 224 18.35 -9.02 -19.05
CA THR A 224 17.76 -10.02 -19.98
C THR A 224 16.93 -11.11 -19.27
N PRO A 225 17.42 -11.78 -18.20
CA PRO A 225 16.63 -12.79 -17.49
C PRO A 225 15.37 -12.22 -16.83
N TRP A 226 15.38 -10.93 -16.47
CA TRP A 226 14.20 -10.26 -15.91
C TRP A 226 13.15 -9.98 -16.99
N HIS A 227 13.56 -9.67 -18.22
CA HIS A 227 12.64 -9.57 -19.35
C HIS A 227 11.92 -10.90 -19.59
N ASP A 228 12.66 -12.01 -19.63
CA ASP A 228 12.10 -13.35 -19.87
C ASP A 228 11.14 -13.76 -18.74
N LEU A 229 11.53 -13.52 -17.49
CA LEU A 229 10.69 -13.77 -16.32
C LEU A 229 9.38 -12.99 -16.38
N LEU A 230 9.45 -11.69 -16.70
CA LEU A 230 8.25 -10.85 -16.79
C LEU A 230 7.37 -11.23 -17.99
N ALA A 231 7.97 -11.65 -19.10
CA ALA A 231 7.22 -12.17 -20.24
C ALA A 231 6.46 -13.44 -19.84
N GLU A 232 7.10 -14.39 -19.14
CA GLU A 232 6.44 -15.59 -18.66
C GLU A 232 5.33 -15.27 -17.64
N TRP A 233 5.61 -14.40 -16.67
CA TRP A 233 4.68 -14.09 -15.58
C TRP A 233 3.47 -13.28 -16.01
N LEU A 234 3.65 -12.36 -16.96
CA LEU A 234 2.55 -11.56 -17.50
C LEU A 234 1.86 -12.27 -18.68
N GLY A 235 2.27 -13.52 -18.98
CA GLY A 235 1.56 -14.44 -19.86
C GLY A 235 1.80 -14.23 -21.35
N ASP A 236 2.99 -13.79 -21.74
CA ASP A 236 3.45 -13.54 -23.12
C ASP A 236 2.56 -12.55 -23.91
N ARG A 237 1.78 -11.76 -23.16
CA ARG A 237 0.94 -10.69 -23.67
C ARG A 237 1.66 -9.42 -23.32
N ASP A 238 2.17 -8.73 -24.33
CA ASP A 238 2.57 -7.34 -24.23
C ASP A 238 1.38 -6.47 -23.82
N ILE A 239 1.01 -6.58 -22.54
CA ILE A 239 -0.18 -6.02 -21.94
C ILE A 239 0.12 -4.61 -21.48
N THR A 240 -0.77 -3.70 -21.84
CA THR A 240 -0.68 -2.29 -21.47
C THR A 240 -1.42 -2.03 -20.15
N PHE A 241 -1.17 -0.88 -19.53
CA PHE A 241 -1.91 -0.47 -18.33
C PHE A 241 -3.43 -0.40 -18.56
N LEU A 242 -3.85 0.08 -19.74
CA LEU A 242 -5.27 0.16 -20.09
C LEU A 242 -5.88 -1.23 -20.29
N GLU A 243 -5.20 -2.12 -21.01
CA GLU A 243 -5.66 -3.50 -21.22
C GLU A 243 -5.78 -4.28 -19.91
N ALA A 244 -4.81 -4.11 -18.99
CA ALA A 244 -4.86 -4.72 -17.66
C ALA A 244 -6.05 -4.20 -16.84
N PHE A 245 -6.27 -2.87 -16.83
CA PHE A 245 -7.40 -2.27 -16.12
C PHE A 245 -8.76 -2.74 -16.68
N GLN A 246 -8.91 -2.82 -18.00
CA GLN A 246 -10.14 -3.32 -18.63
C GLN A 246 -10.41 -4.78 -18.32
N ARG A 247 -9.35 -5.59 -18.17
CA ARG A 247 -9.46 -7.02 -17.85
C ARG A 247 -9.80 -7.27 -16.38
N THR A 248 -9.17 -6.56 -15.45
CA THR A 248 -9.23 -6.89 -14.01
C THR A 248 -10.02 -5.89 -13.17
N ASN A 249 -10.33 -4.72 -13.72
CA ASN A 249 -10.92 -3.59 -13.00
C ASN A 249 -10.10 -3.15 -11.76
N ARG A 250 -8.81 -3.48 -11.75
CA ARG A 250 -7.85 -3.09 -10.70
C ARG A 250 -6.90 -2.04 -11.25
N VAL A 251 -6.68 -1.00 -10.45
CA VAL A 251 -5.82 0.12 -10.80
C VAL A 251 -4.39 -0.23 -10.41
N LEU A 252 -3.55 -0.49 -11.42
CA LEU A 252 -2.11 -0.64 -11.25
C LEU A 252 -1.43 0.73 -11.28
N VAL A 253 -0.64 1.02 -10.25
CA VAL A 253 0.23 2.20 -10.17
C VAL A 253 1.67 1.75 -9.96
N LEU A 254 2.55 2.11 -10.88
CA LEU A 254 3.99 1.85 -10.76
C LEU A 254 4.76 3.16 -10.64
N THR A 255 5.75 3.18 -9.75
CA THR A 255 6.64 4.32 -9.54
C THR A 255 7.90 4.19 -10.38
N CYS A 256 8.33 5.26 -11.03
CA CYS A 256 9.60 5.32 -11.76
C CYS A 256 10.29 6.66 -11.48
N SER A 257 11.62 6.68 -11.51
CA SER A 257 12.40 7.91 -11.42
C SER A 257 12.99 8.26 -12.78
N SER A 258 12.94 9.52 -13.19
CA SER A 258 13.62 9.94 -14.43
C SER A 258 15.13 10.09 -14.21
N ASN A 259 15.94 9.67 -15.18
CA ASN A 259 17.41 9.79 -15.15
C ASN A 259 17.91 11.24 -15.30
N SER A 260 17.08 12.15 -15.84
CA SER A 260 17.48 13.51 -16.20
C SER A 260 17.13 14.59 -15.17
N SER A 261 16.31 14.28 -14.16
CA SER A 261 15.84 15.26 -13.18
C SER A 261 16.29 14.90 -11.77
N THR A 262 17.40 15.50 -11.35
CA THR A 262 17.76 15.61 -9.93
C THR A 262 16.71 16.46 -9.23
N GLY A 263 15.82 15.82 -8.45
CA GLY A 263 14.86 16.51 -7.58
C GLY A 263 13.41 16.57 -8.04
N GLY A 264 13.03 15.94 -9.15
CA GLY A 264 11.63 15.83 -9.59
C GLY A 264 10.77 14.94 -8.69
N GLU A 265 9.44 15.06 -8.81
CA GLU A 265 8.48 14.14 -8.20
C GLU A 265 8.54 12.75 -8.89
N PRO A 266 8.25 11.66 -8.15
CA PRO A 266 8.20 10.32 -8.70
C PRO A 266 7.17 10.23 -9.83
N LEU A 267 7.55 9.53 -10.88
CA LEU A 267 6.67 9.28 -12.00
C LEU A 267 5.66 8.18 -11.66
N LEU A 268 4.38 8.52 -11.68
CA LEU A 268 3.30 7.56 -11.42
C LEU A 268 2.69 7.06 -12.72
N LEU A 269 3.11 5.86 -13.14
CA LEU A 269 2.61 5.18 -14.33
C LEU A 269 1.34 4.40 -13.97
N HIS A 270 0.25 4.72 -14.65
CA HIS A 270 -1.06 4.08 -14.47
C HIS A 270 -1.90 4.21 -15.75
N TYR A 271 -3.09 3.60 -15.78
CA TYR A 271 -3.93 3.55 -16.98
C TYR A 271 -4.42 4.92 -17.52
N ARG A 272 -4.40 5.99 -16.70
CA ARG A 272 -4.79 7.34 -17.14
C ARG A 272 -3.59 8.16 -17.62
N SER A 273 -2.44 8.10 -16.95
CA SER A 273 -1.22 8.81 -17.35
C SER A 273 -0.50 8.14 -18.52
N ALA A 274 -0.48 6.80 -18.53
CA ALA A 274 0.33 6.00 -19.44
C ALA A 274 -0.46 4.76 -19.94
N PRO A 275 -1.63 4.94 -20.59
CA PRO A 275 -2.53 3.84 -20.98
C PRO A 275 -1.86 2.78 -21.86
N ASN A 276 -1.03 3.21 -22.80
CA ASN A 276 -0.45 2.37 -23.85
C ASN A 276 0.96 1.85 -23.51
N VAL A 277 1.48 2.17 -22.32
CA VAL A 277 2.79 1.69 -21.88
C VAL A 277 2.70 0.22 -21.49
N LEU A 278 3.69 -0.56 -21.91
CA LEU A 278 3.80 -1.98 -21.56
C LEU A 278 4.20 -2.14 -20.09
N ILE A 279 3.40 -2.91 -19.35
CA ILE A 279 3.61 -3.13 -17.92
C ILE A 279 4.99 -3.73 -17.65
N ARG A 280 5.45 -4.70 -18.46
CA ARG A 280 6.79 -5.30 -18.31
C ARG A 280 7.92 -4.28 -18.37
N SER A 281 7.81 -3.29 -19.25
CA SER A 281 8.84 -2.25 -19.38
C SER A 281 8.83 -1.32 -18.18
N ALA A 282 7.64 -0.94 -17.70
CA ALA A 282 7.47 -0.11 -16.52
C ALA A 282 7.98 -0.78 -15.24
N VAL A 283 7.76 -2.10 -15.08
CA VAL A 283 8.30 -2.88 -13.95
C VAL A 283 9.84 -2.89 -13.95
N LEU A 284 10.45 -3.05 -15.12
CA LEU A 284 11.91 -3.01 -15.25
C LEU A 284 12.49 -1.63 -14.97
N CYS A 285 11.86 -0.57 -15.47
CA CYS A 285 12.20 0.81 -15.11
C CYS A 285 12.08 1.02 -13.60
N SER A 286 10.98 0.58 -12.99
CA SER A 286 10.73 0.70 -11.55
C SER A 286 11.75 -0.07 -10.70
N SER A 287 12.37 -1.12 -11.25
CA SER A 287 13.37 -1.97 -10.58
C SER A 287 14.82 -1.67 -11.02
N ALA A 288 15.04 -0.65 -11.86
CA ALA A 288 16.35 -0.29 -12.40
C ALA A 288 17.17 0.51 -11.39
N MET A 289 17.55 -0.14 -10.28
CA MET A 289 18.28 0.52 -9.20
C MET A 289 19.74 0.77 -9.63
N PRO A 290 20.27 2.00 -9.45
CA PRO A 290 21.66 2.30 -9.75
C PRO A 290 22.62 1.29 -9.11
N TYR A 291 23.68 0.93 -9.82
CA TYR A 291 24.64 -0.14 -9.49
C TYR A 291 24.11 -1.57 -9.60
N LEU A 292 22.80 -1.80 -9.49
CA LEU A 292 22.21 -3.13 -9.66
C LEU A 292 21.87 -3.40 -11.13
N LEU A 293 21.05 -2.54 -11.73
CA LEU A 293 20.59 -2.65 -13.11
C LEU A 293 20.81 -1.33 -13.86
N PRO A 294 21.15 -1.39 -15.16
CA PRO A 294 21.24 -0.17 -15.97
C PRO A 294 19.85 0.46 -16.14
N PRO A 295 19.77 1.79 -16.29
CA PRO A 295 18.52 2.48 -16.61
C PRO A 295 17.81 1.82 -17.80
N GLN A 296 16.49 1.70 -17.73
CA GLN A 296 15.67 0.99 -18.72
C GLN A 296 14.73 1.94 -19.46
N PRO A 297 14.45 1.69 -20.75
CA PRO A 297 13.48 2.48 -21.50
C PRO A 297 12.04 1.99 -21.26
N LEU A 298 11.09 2.91 -21.24
CA LEU A 298 9.67 2.55 -21.33
C LEU A 298 9.32 2.16 -22.77
N LEU A 299 8.48 1.15 -22.93
CA LEU A 299 7.97 0.69 -24.22
C LEU A 299 6.48 1.01 -24.33
N ILE A 300 6.08 1.55 -25.48
CA ILE A 300 4.68 1.82 -25.82
C ILE A 300 4.24 0.83 -26.88
N LYS A 301 3.01 0.36 -26.76
CA LYS A 301 2.31 -0.37 -27.81
C LYS A 301 1.36 0.58 -28.53
N ASP A 302 1.50 0.68 -29.84
CA ASP A 302 0.56 1.44 -30.66
C ASP A 302 -0.80 0.72 -30.68
N PRO A 303 -1.92 1.38 -30.31
CA PRO A 303 -3.24 0.78 -30.32
C PRO A 303 -3.75 0.40 -31.72
N GLU A 304 -3.28 1.05 -32.79
CA GLU A 304 -3.76 0.80 -34.15
C GLU A 304 -2.94 -0.29 -34.85
N THR A 305 -1.62 -0.22 -34.74
CA THR A 305 -0.70 -1.16 -35.43
C THR A 305 -0.30 -2.35 -34.57
N GLY A 306 -0.40 -2.23 -33.25
CA GLY A 306 0.14 -3.21 -32.30
C GLY A 306 1.67 -3.22 -32.25
N GLU A 307 2.35 -2.33 -32.96
CA GLU A 307 3.81 -2.24 -32.95
C GLU A 307 4.31 -1.69 -31.61
N ILE A 308 5.45 -2.21 -31.18
CA ILE A 308 6.10 -1.83 -29.93
C ILE A 308 7.26 -0.91 -30.25
N SER A 309 7.19 0.32 -29.75
CA SER A 309 8.26 1.31 -29.89
C SER A 309 8.73 1.79 -28.53
N GLN A 310 9.95 2.32 -28.48
CA GLN A 310 10.40 3.03 -27.29
C GLN A 310 9.55 4.28 -27.05
N TYR A 311 9.24 4.56 -25.78
CA TYR A 311 8.63 5.82 -25.40
C TYR A 311 9.61 6.95 -25.71
N THR A 312 9.38 7.68 -26.80
CA THR A 312 10.13 8.87 -27.20
C THR A 312 9.27 10.14 -27.11
N GLY A 313 8.13 10.07 -26.43
CA GLY A 313 7.12 11.12 -26.42
C GLY A 313 7.57 12.42 -25.74
N GLY A 314 7.24 13.56 -26.34
CA GLY A 314 7.38 14.89 -25.75
C GLY A 314 6.31 15.15 -24.67
N GLY A 315 6.70 15.78 -23.54
CA GLY A 315 5.84 16.07 -22.39
C GLY A 315 6.62 16.07 -21.06
N ALA A 316 5.93 16.05 -19.91
CA ALA A 316 6.55 15.97 -18.56
C ALA A 316 7.44 14.72 -18.33
N PHE A 317 7.39 13.77 -19.26
CA PHE A 317 8.11 12.50 -19.29
C PHE A 317 9.31 12.52 -20.26
N ALA A 318 9.54 13.64 -20.95
CA ALA A 318 10.51 13.77 -22.02
C ALA A 318 11.83 14.32 -21.50
N SER A 319 12.87 13.50 -21.58
CA SER A 319 14.23 14.00 -21.74
C SER A 319 14.90 13.27 -22.90
N ASP A 320 15.90 13.91 -23.48
CA ASP A 320 16.65 13.47 -24.67
C ASP A 320 17.33 12.09 -24.52
N ASN A 321 17.20 11.44 -23.36
CA ASN A 321 17.55 10.05 -23.08
C ASN A 321 16.45 9.43 -22.21
N SER A 322 15.36 8.96 -22.82
CA SER A 322 14.13 8.42 -22.18
C SER A 322 14.34 7.09 -21.43
N TYR A 323 15.32 7.08 -20.54
CA TYR A 323 15.67 5.98 -19.66
C TYR A 323 15.26 6.36 -18.23
N PHE A 324 14.69 5.39 -17.55
CA PHE A 324 14.14 5.52 -16.21
C PHE A 324 14.89 4.61 -15.25
N MET A 325 14.89 5.02 -13.99
CA MET A 325 15.52 4.36 -12.86
C MET A 325 14.47 3.97 -11.81
N ASP A 326 14.93 3.23 -10.81
CA ASP A 326 14.09 2.71 -9.74
C ASP A 326 13.27 3.80 -9.03
N GLY A 327 11.98 3.52 -8.82
CA GLY A 327 11.04 4.46 -8.18
C GLY A 327 11.35 4.73 -6.71
N SER A 328 12.00 3.78 -6.02
CA SER A 328 12.35 3.90 -4.60
C SER A 328 13.35 5.03 -4.33
N LEU A 329 14.10 5.48 -5.34
CA LEU A 329 15.01 6.63 -5.20
C LEU A 329 14.26 7.93 -4.88
N GLN A 330 13.04 8.09 -5.36
CA GLN A 330 12.24 9.31 -5.17
C GLN A 330 11.10 9.11 -4.19
N ALA A 331 10.32 8.04 -4.35
CA ALA A 331 9.27 7.65 -3.40
C ALA A 331 8.97 6.15 -3.49
N ASP A 332 9.26 5.42 -2.42
CA ASP A 332 8.90 4.01 -2.27
C ASP A 332 7.38 3.82 -2.18
N THR A 333 6.68 4.68 -1.44
CA THR A 333 5.21 4.67 -1.35
C THR A 333 4.62 6.07 -1.58
N PRO A 334 4.16 6.39 -2.80
CA PRO A 334 3.73 7.74 -3.20
C PRO A 334 2.31 8.06 -2.73
N GLN A 335 2.10 8.16 -1.41
CA GLN A 335 0.78 8.34 -0.81
C GLN A 335 0.06 9.60 -1.30
N GLN A 336 0.77 10.72 -1.39
CA GLN A 336 0.20 11.98 -1.86
C GLN A 336 -0.35 11.83 -3.29
N GLY A 337 0.45 11.28 -4.21
CA GLY A 337 0.01 11.10 -5.59
C GLY A 337 -1.14 10.09 -5.73
N LEU A 338 -1.18 9.04 -4.91
CA LEU A 338 -2.30 8.11 -4.86
C LEU A 338 -3.59 8.78 -4.34
N GLY A 339 -3.46 9.64 -3.31
CA GLY A 339 -4.56 10.45 -2.78
C GLY A 339 -5.11 11.43 -3.82
N GLU A 340 -4.24 12.12 -4.54
CA GLU A 340 -4.62 13.11 -5.56
C GLU A 340 -5.24 12.47 -6.81
N MET A 341 -4.68 11.36 -7.30
CA MET A 341 -5.11 10.74 -8.57
C MET A 341 -6.30 9.79 -8.40
N PHE A 342 -6.38 9.10 -7.27
CA PHE A 342 -7.35 8.02 -7.04
C PHE A 342 -8.18 8.19 -5.77
N HIS A 343 -8.06 9.30 -5.05
CA HIS A 343 -8.77 9.52 -3.77
C HIS A 343 -8.51 8.36 -2.78
N ALA A 344 -7.27 7.86 -2.78
CA ALA A 344 -6.86 6.86 -1.80
C ALA A 344 -6.49 7.56 -0.49
N HIS A 345 -7.18 7.24 0.60
CA HIS A 345 -6.92 7.84 1.92
C HIS A 345 -6.54 6.81 3.00
N VAL A 346 -6.68 5.52 2.70
CA VAL A 346 -6.27 4.42 3.59
C VAL A 346 -5.17 3.63 2.90
N PHE A 347 -3.94 3.79 3.36
CA PHE A 347 -2.77 3.13 2.80
C PHE A 347 -2.41 1.88 3.60
N ILE A 348 -2.49 0.73 2.96
CA ILE A 348 -1.99 -0.53 3.48
C ILE A 348 -0.62 -0.76 2.87
N THR A 349 0.43 -0.48 3.62
CA THR A 349 1.82 -0.59 3.15
C THR A 349 2.42 -1.92 3.59
N SER A 350 2.84 -2.75 2.63
CA SER A 350 3.75 -3.85 2.92
C SER A 350 5.18 -3.37 2.74
N GLN A 351 5.93 -3.30 3.84
CA GLN A 351 7.26 -2.74 3.86
C GLN A 351 8.31 -3.83 4.07
N VAL A 352 9.04 -4.15 3.01
CA VAL A 352 10.04 -5.23 2.98
C VAL A 352 11.46 -4.74 2.74
N ASN A 353 11.69 -3.42 2.74
CA ASN A 353 13.01 -2.84 2.54
C ASN A 353 13.97 -3.19 3.70
N PRO A 354 15.07 -3.94 3.44
CA PRO A 354 15.97 -4.41 4.51
C PRO A 354 16.66 -3.27 5.26
N HIS A 355 16.84 -2.12 4.63
CA HIS A 355 17.47 -0.95 5.23
C HIS A 355 16.53 -0.13 6.11
N ILE A 356 15.21 -0.24 5.92
CA ILE A 356 14.19 0.51 6.70
C ILE A 356 13.60 -0.35 7.83
N ILE A 357 13.47 -1.66 7.65
CA ILE A 357 12.92 -2.58 8.66
C ILE A 357 13.51 -2.34 10.06
N PRO A 358 14.83 -2.17 10.25
CA PRO A 358 15.41 -1.92 11.58
C PRO A 358 14.95 -0.61 12.23
N PHE A 359 14.46 0.37 11.46
CA PHE A 359 14.01 1.68 11.94
C PHE A 359 12.54 1.70 12.35
N PHE A 360 11.75 0.68 12.01
CA PHE A 360 10.42 0.51 12.59
C PHE A 360 10.53 0.19 14.08
N PHE A 361 9.88 1.00 14.90
CA PHE A 361 9.87 0.82 16.35
C PHE A 361 8.52 1.19 16.95
N TRP A 362 7.72 0.18 17.27
CA TRP A 362 6.47 0.34 18.01
C TRP A 362 6.74 0.42 19.51
N ASN A 363 7.00 1.64 19.98
CA ASN A 363 7.28 1.93 21.39
C ASN A 363 6.13 1.53 22.33
N LYS A 364 4.88 1.65 21.87
CA LYS A 364 3.65 1.35 22.63
C LYS A 364 2.94 0.06 22.20
N GLY A 365 3.66 -0.85 21.54
CA GLY A 365 3.09 -2.09 21.01
C GLY A 365 2.53 -1.95 19.59
N GLU A 366 2.27 -3.09 18.96
CA GLU A 366 1.81 -3.21 17.57
C GLU A 366 0.38 -3.77 17.56
N ALA A 367 -0.39 -3.50 16.50
CA ALA A 367 -1.72 -4.09 16.33
C ALA A 367 -1.66 -5.62 16.46
N GLY A 368 -2.54 -6.20 17.29
CA GLY A 368 -2.57 -7.63 17.54
C GLY A 368 -1.44 -8.16 18.45
N ARG A 369 -0.56 -7.29 18.97
CA ARG A 369 0.52 -7.61 19.90
C ARG A 369 0.55 -6.63 21.08
N PRO A 370 -0.41 -6.75 22.02
CA PRO A 370 -0.46 -5.88 23.17
C PRO A 370 0.75 -6.02 24.08
N LEU A 371 1.16 -4.89 24.66
CA LEU A 371 2.23 -4.85 25.66
C LEU A 371 1.75 -5.50 26.97
N ASN A 372 2.67 -6.19 27.64
CA ASN A 372 2.41 -6.68 28.99
C ASN A 372 2.32 -5.49 29.96
N PHE A 373 1.17 -5.41 30.65
CA PHE A 373 0.66 -4.31 31.49
C PHE A 373 1.67 -3.59 32.41
N TRP A 374 2.75 -4.23 32.82
CA TRP A 374 3.72 -3.66 33.77
C TRP A 374 4.57 -2.53 33.19
N ARG A 375 4.63 -2.35 31.86
CA ARG A 375 5.35 -1.25 31.21
C ARG A 375 4.58 -0.81 29.97
N GLU A 376 4.11 0.43 29.95
CA GLU A 376 3.49 1.07 28.77
C GLU A 376 4.45 1.18 27.56
N TRP A 377 5.72 0.86 27.76
CA TRP A 377 6.81 1.01 26.80
C TRP A 377 7.52 -0.32 26.58
N ARG A 378 7.73 -0.70 25.32
CA ARG A 378 8.49 -1.89 24.92
C ARG A 378 9.92 -1.83 25.47
N GLY A 379 10.33 -2.81 26.28
CA GLY A 379 11.66 -2.81 26.92
C GLY A 379 11.78 -1.87 28.14
N GLY A 380 10.72 -1.15 28.50
CA GLY A 380 10.72 -0.11 29.55
C GLY A 380 11.18 1.25 29.04
N PHE A 381 10.74 2.31 29.73
CA PHE A 381 10.89 3.70 29.29
C PHE A 381 12.33 4.03 28.87
N LEU A 382 13.34 3.77 29.71
CA LEU A 382 14.73 4.14 29.42
C LEU A 382 15.30 3.48 28.17
N LEU A 383 15.09 2.17 27.98
CA LEU A 383 15.62 1.45 26.83
C LEU A 383 14.89 1.86 25.55
N SER A 384 13.56 1.99 25.61
CA SER A 384 12.77 2.49 24.48
C SER A 384 13.16 3.91 24.09
N SER A 385 13.39 4.78 25.07
CA SER A 385 13.78 6.18 24.85
C SER A 385 15.18 6.26 24.25
N LEU A 386 16.12 5.41 24.68
CA LEU A 386 17.46 5.35 24.10
C LEU A 386 17.42 4.88 22.64
N GLU A 387 16.65 3.84 22.33
CA GLU A 387 16.51 3.35 20.95
C GLU A 387 15.86 4.39 20.04
N VAL A 388 14.77 5.02 20.50
CA VAL A 388 14.14 6.14 19.78
C VAL A 388 15.13 7.27 19.57
N PHE A 389 15.86 7.67 20.62
CA PHE A 389 16.87 8.72 20.51
C PHE A 389 17.96 8.40 19.47
N LEU A 390 18.50 7.18 19.49
CA LEU A 390 19.53 6.76 18.53
C LEU A 390 19.00 6.74 17.09
N LYS A 391 17.79 6.22 16.87
CA LYS A 391 17.15 6.19 15.54
C LYS A 391 16.87 7.61 15.02
N GLU A 392 16.35 8.48 15.87
CA GLU A 392 16.10 9.88 15.51
C GLU A 392 17.39 10.66 15.28
N ASP A 393 18.45 10.42 16.06
CA ASP A 393 19.75 11.05 15.83
C ASP A 393 20.37 10.61 14.49
N LEU A 394 20.27 9.32 14.16
CA LEU A 394 20.67 8.79 12.85
C LEU A 394 19.88 9.43 11.71
N ARG A 395 18.55 9.53 11.83
CA ARG A 395 17.69 10.21 10.83
C ARG A 395 18.07 11.68 10.68
N LYS A 396 18.25 12.39 11.81
CA LYS A 396 18.69 13.79 11.83
C LYS A 396 20.04 13.97 11.12
N ASN A 397 21.01 13.11 11.42
CA ASN A 397 22.33 13.17 10.79
C ASN A 397 22.25 12.85 9.29
N ALA A 398 21.42 11.89 8.88
CA ALA A 398 21.17 11.59 7.47
C ALA A 398 20.50 12.77 6.73
N ARG A 399 19.53 13.44 7.34
CA ARG A 399 18.90 14.67 6.81
C ARG A 399 19.93 15.79 6.66
N LEU A 400 20.76 16.01 7.66
CA LEU A 400 21.80 17.03 7.61
C LEU A 400 22.83 16.76 6.51
N VAL A 401 23.24 15.50 6.36
CA VAL A 401 24.15 15.06 5.29
C VAL A 401 23.53 15.26 3.90
N SER A 402 22.22 15.02 3.77
CA SER A 402 21.43 15.25 2.56
C SER A 402 21.33 16.73 2.19
N GLU A 403 20.85 17.56 3.13
CA GLU A 403 20.63 19.00 2.91
C GLU A 403 21.92 19.77 2.65
N LEU A 404 23.03 19.31 3.22
CA LEU A 404 24.36 19.87 2.97
C LEU A 404 25.03 19.31 1.70
N GLU A 405 24.34 18.45 0.95
CA GLU A 405 24.83 17.79 -0.27
C GLU A 405 26.19 17.10 -0.07
N LEU A 406 26.43 16.56 1.14
CA LEU A 406 27.72 15.95 1.51
C LEU A 406 27.90 14.56 0.92
N LEU A 407 26.82 13.93 0.43
CA LEU A 407 26.89 12.68 -0.31
C LEU A 407 27.34 12.97 -1.75
N PRO A 408 28.33 12.24 -2.27
CA PRO A 408 28.75 12.43 -3.64
C PRO A 408 27.59 12.11 -4.59
N GLN A 409 27.22 13.08 -5.42
CA GLN A 409 26.21 12.94 -6.48
C GLN A 409 26.78 12.07 -7.61
N HIS A 410 26.87 10.76 -7.38
CA HIS A 410 27.20 9.80 -8.43
C HIS A 410 25.93 9.44 -9.22
N TYR A 411 25.98 9.57 -10.55
CA TYR A 411 24.87 9.28 -11.48
C TYR A 411 23.59 10.09 -11.30
N SER A 412 23.67 11.34 -10.80
CA SER A 412 22.50 12.22 -10.68
C SER A 412 21.36 11.66 -9.80
N ALA A 413 21.66 10.66 -8.96
CA ALA A 413 20.70 10.06 -8.05
C ALA A 413 20.92 10.58 -6.62
N ASP A 414 19.86 11.10 -6.01
CA ASP A 414 19.88 11.54 -4.62
C ASP A 414 19.63 10.36 -3.67
N TRP A 415 20.71 9.73 -3.23
CA TRP A 415 20.68 8.58 -2.32
C TRP A 415 20.12 8.89 -0.94
N SER A 416 20.05 10.17 -0.57
CA SER A 416 19.53 10.53 0.75
C SER A 416 18.04 10.22 0.89
N ARG A 417 17.28 10.36 -0.20
CA ARG A 417 15.83 10.14 -0.19
C ARG A 417 15.48 8.69 0.14
N LEU A 418 16.31 7.72 -0.24
CA LEU A 418 16.14 6.31 0.15
C LEU A 418 16.09 6.09 1.67
N PHE A 419 16.63 6.99 2.49
CA PHE A 419 16.59 6.86 3.95
C PHE A 419 15.60 7.82 4.61
N LEU A 420 15.16 8.85 3.88
CA LEU A 420 14.41 9.99 4.43
C LEU A 420 12.95 10.04 4.03
N GLN A 421 12.53 9.21 3.08
CA GLN A 421 11.14 9.07 2.65
C GLN A 421 10.24 8.54 3.79
N THR A 422 8.94 8.76 3.63
CA THR A 422 7.90 8.11 4.44
C THR A 422 7.68 6.69 3.91
N PHE A 423 7.84 5.71 4.79
CA PHE A 423 7.81 4.28 4.47
C PHE A 423 6.62 3.55 5.12
N ASP A 424 5.90 4.27 5.97
CA ASP A 424 4.73 3.86 6.74
C ASP A 424 3.45 4.32 6.04
N GLY A 425 2.41 3.50 6.09
CA GLY A 425 1.03 3.87 5.79
C GLY A 425 0.13 3.74 7.01
N ASN A 426 -1.18 4.01 6.86
CA ASN A 426 -2.17 3.83 7.93
C ASN A 426 -2.12 2.44 8.56
N ILE A 427 -1.82 1.42 7.74
CA ILE A 427 -1.53 0.07 8.17
C ILE A 427 -0.20 -0.33 7.56
N THR A 428 0.83 -0.49 8.39
CA THR A 428 2.15 -0.92 7.91
C THR A 428 2.44 -2.35 8.36
N VAL A 429 2.58 -3.25 7.39
CA VAL A 429 2.96 -4.65 7.62
C VAL A 429 4.44 -4.81 7.31
N THR A 430 5.22 -5.13 8.33
CA THR A 430 6.64 -5.47 8.16
C THR A 430 6.86 -6.97 8.35
N PRO A 431 7.87 -7.56 7.71
CA PRO A 431 8.29 -8.91 8.06
C PRO A 431 8.70 -8.98 9.54
N PRO A 432 8.59 -10.15 10.18
CA PRO A 432 9.08 -10.31 11.54
C PRO A 432 10.53 -9.86 11.56
N THR A 433 10.83 -8.89 12.43
CA THR A 433 12.20 -8.43 12.64
C THR A 433 13.02 -9.67 12.92
N LEU A 434 14.04 -9.94 12.08
CA LEU A 434 15.06 -10.94 12.39
C LEU A 434 15.46 -10.66 13.82
N LYS A 435 15.09 -11.56 14.73
CA LYS A 435 15.51 -11.48 16.13
C LYS A 435 17.01 -11.62 16.07
N LEU A 436 17.70 -10.48 16.03
CA LEU A 436 19.15 -10.41 16.11
C LEU A 436 19.66 -10.78 17.51
N TRP A 437 18.76 -11.21 18.41
CA TRP A 437 19.01 -11.61 19.79
C TRP A 437 17.91 -12.57 20.24
#